data_AF-A0A2A2DB07-F1
#
_entry.id   AF-A0A2A2DB07-F1
#
_cell.length_a   1.000
_cell.length_b   1.000
_cell.length_c   1.000
_cell.angle_alpha   90.00
_cell.angle_beta   90.00
_cell.angle_gamma   90.00
#
_symmetry.space_group_name_H-M   'P 1'
#
loop_
_entity.id
_entity.type
_entity.pdbx_description
1 polymer ?
#
loop_
_entity_poly.entity_id
_entity_poly.type
_entity_poly.pdbx_seq_one_letter_code
_entity_poly.pdbx_strand_id
1 'polypeptide(L)' 'MSGSIWAIWGLLFAALEIVAIGSKRRIDTLSESVRKLFYTRTSRIGRVLFAAGWASFSVWFLWHILE' A
#
# COMPACT_ATOMS: atom_id res chain seq x y z
N MET A 1 0.31 23.83 -0.51
CA MET A 1 -0.20 22.52 -0.06
C MET A 1 0.11 21.34 -1.02
N SER A 2 1.06 21.44 -1.97
CA SER A 2 1.29 20.36 -2.94
C SER A 2 2.38 19.33 -2.58
N GLY A 3 3.53 19.73 -2.04
CA GLY A 3 4.71 18.85 -1.90
C GLY A 3 4.56 17.70 -0.88
N SER A 4 3.87 17.95 0.23
CA SER A 4 3.74 16.98 1.34
C SER A 4 2.96 15.73 0.93
N ILE A 5 1.99 15.88 0.02
CA ILE A 5 1.18 14.78 -0.51
C ILE A 5 2.00 13.87 -1.41
N TRP A 6 2.82 14.45 -2.28
CA TRP A 6 3.75 13.68 -3.10
C TRP A 6 4.79 12.95 -2.26
N ALA A 7 5.25 13.55 -1.16
CA ALA A 7 6.14 12.90 -0.22
C ALA A 7 5.47 11.70 0.48
N ILE A 8 4.22 11.82 0.93
CA ILE A 8 3.45 10.74 1.58
C ILE A 8 3.21 9.58 0.59
N TRP A 9 2.77 9.90 -0.63
CA TRP A 9 2.58 8.88 -1.66
C TRP A 9 3.89 8.22 -2.06
N GLY A 10 4.97 9.00 -2.21
CA GLY A 10 6.31 8.47 -2.47
C GLY A 10 6.76 7.49 -1.38
N LEU A 11 6.53 7.82 -0.11
CA LEU A 11 6.87 6.97 1.03
C LEU A 11 6.01 5.69 1.07
N LEU A 12 4.73 5.78 0.73
CA LEU A 12 3.82 4.65 0.63
C LEU A 12 4.25 3.68 -0.48
N PHE A 13 4.54 4.20 -1.68
CA PHE A 13 5.00 3.39 -2.81
C PHE A 13 6.38 2.77 -2.54
N ALA A 14 7.30 3.52 -1.96
CA ALA A 14 8.61 3.00 -1.55
C ALA A 14 8.47 1.85 -0.54
N ALA A 15 7.55 1.97 0.43
CA ALA A 15 7.27 0.90 1.39
C ALA A 15 6.72 -0.36 0.71
N LEU A 16 5.80 -0.20 -0.25
CA LEU A 16 5.26 -1.32 -1.04
C LEU A 16 6.34 -2.00 -1.88
N GLU A 17 7.23 -1.22 -2.50
CA GLU A 17 8.34 -1.72 -3.31
C GLU A 17 9.37 -2.48 -2.47
N ILE A 18 9.71 -1.99 -1.28
CA ILE A 18 10.59 -2.70 -0.33
C ILE A 18 9.96 -4.05 0.08
N VAL A 19 8.66 -4.08 0.33
CA VAL A 19 7.94 -5.34 0.64
C VAL A 19 7.96 -6.29 -0.55
N ALA A 20 7.75 -5.79 -1.77
CA ALA A 20 7.81 -6.57 -3.00
C ALA A 20 9.20 -7.16 -3.24
N ILE A 21 10.27 -6.37 -3.04
CA ILE A 21 11.66 -6.80 -3.16
C ILE A 21 12.02 -7.81 -2.05
N GLY A 22 11.52 -7.63 -0.84
CA GLY A 22 11.68 -8.57 0.27
C GLY A 22 10.93 -9.90 0.04
N SER A 23 9.84 -9.87 -0.72
CA SER A 23 9.01 -11.01 -1.11
C SER A 23 9.64 -11.85 -2.24
N LYS A 24 10.96 -12.13 -2.19
CA LYS A 24 11.66 -13.06 -3.09
C LYS A 24 11.19 -14.50 -2.89
N ARG A 25 9.99 -14.85 -3.36
CA ARG A 25 9.59 -16.24 -3.67
C ARG A 25 9.52 -16.41 -5.18
N ARG A 26 10.50 -17.16 -5.69
CA ARG A 26 10.88 -17.31 -7.11
C ARG A 26 9.83 -17.98 -8.03
N ILE A 27 8.60 -18.25 -7.56
CA ILE A 27 7.59 -19.06 -8.29
C ILE A 27 6.15 -18.55 -8.09
N ASP A 28 5.92 -17.36 -7.52
CA ASP A 28 4.56 -16.82 -7.42
C ASP A 28 4.27 -15.91 -8.63
N THR A 29 3.27 -16.28 -9.43
CA THR A 29 2.78 -15.41 -10.52
C THR A 29 2.29 -14.08 -9.94
N LEU A 30 2.25 -13.02 -10.77
CA LEU A 30 1.79 -11.70 -10.33
C LEU A 30 0.35 -11.75 -9.77
N SER A 31 -0.48 -12.65 -10.29
CA SER A 31 -1.84 -12.95 -9.80
C SER A 31 -1.84 -13.59 -8.41
N GLU A 32 -0.99 -14.57 -8.13
CA GLU A 32 -0.81 -15.20 -6.81
C GLU A 32 -0.35 -14.18 -5.77
N SER A 33 0.58 -13.31 -6.15
CA SER A 33 1.13 -12.27 -5.27
C SER A 33 0.11 -11.19 -4.96
N VAL A 34 -0.62 -10.68 -5.97
CA VAL A 34 -1.74 -9.73 -5.78
C VAL A 34 -2.82 -10.38 -4.93
N ARG A 35 -3.15 -11.65 -5.20
CA ARG A 35 -4.12 -12.39 -4.39
C ARG A 35 -3.65 -12.49 -2.95
N LYS A 36 -2.41 -12.89 -2.64
CA LYS A 36 -1.86 -12.94 -1.28
C LYS A 36 -1.80 -11.56 -0.60
N LEU A 37 -1.44 -10.53 -1.33
CA LEU A 37 -1.32 -9.16 -0.83
C LEU A 37 -2.69 -8.61 -0.40
N PHE A 38 -3.71 -8.83 -1.24
CA PHE A 38 -5.10 -8.44 -0.97
C PHE A 38 -5.91 -9.52 -0.24
N TYR A 39 -5.33 -10.70 0.04
CA TYR A 39 -5.91 -11.71 0.92
C TYR A 39 -5.73 -11.27 2.37
N THR A 40 -6.47 -10.22 2.71
CA THR A 40 -6.55 -9.64 4.04
C THR A 40 -7.13 -10.62 5.06
N ARG A 41 -7.68 -11.78 4.67
CA ARG A 41 -8.22 -12.76 5.63
C ARG A 41 -7.15 -13.56 6.37
N THR A 42 -6.01 -13.90 5.75
CA THR A 42 -4.95 -14.76 6.37
C THR A 42 -3.62 -14.03 6.63
N SER A 43 -3.30 -13.00 5.83
CA SER A 43 -1.99 -12.34 5.93
C SER A 43 -2.06 -11.12 6.85
N ARG A 44 -1.35 -11.19 7.99
CA ARG A 44 -1.20 -10.04 8.93
C ARG A 44 -0.56 -8.84 8.23
N ILE A 45 0.38 -9.10 7.31
CA ILE A 45 1.07 -8.08 6.53
C ILE A 45 0.11 -7.43 5.50
N GLY A 46 -0.67 -8.24 4.79
CA GLY A 46 -1.66 -7.74 3.82
C GLY A 46 -2.73 -6.85 4.48
N ARG A 47 -3.18 -7.20 5.69
CA ARG A 47 -4.09 -6.35 6.48
C ARG A 47 -3.48 -4.99 6.82
N VAL A 48 -2.24 -4.96 7.26
CA VAL A 48 -1.55 -3.73 7.66
C VAL A 48 -1.35 -2.82 6.45
N LEU A 49 -0.89 -3.36 5.31
CA LEU A 49 -0.72 -2.58 4.08
C LEU A 49 -2.05 -2.05 3.55
N PHE A 50 -3.09 -2.87 3.53
CA PHE A 50 -4.42 -2.45 3.11
C PHE A 50 -4.98 -1.35 4.01
N ALA A 51 -4.91 -1.53 5.34
CA ALA A 51 -5.41 -0.55 6.31
C ALA A 51 -4.62 0.78 6.24
N ALA A 52 -3.29 0.72 6.15
CA ALA A 52 -2.44 1.91 6.05
C ALA A 52 -2.68 2.68 4.74
N GLY A 53 -2.76 1.97 3.61
CA GLY A 53 -3.08 2.58 2.31
C GLY A 53 -4.47 3.19 2.30
N TRP A 54 -5.47 2.47 2.82
CA TRP A 54 -6.85 2.95 2.87
C TRP A 54 -7.03 4.16 3.79
N ALA A 55 -6.38 4.15 4.96
CA ALA A 55 -6.42 5.29 5.89
C ALA A 55 -5.74 6.52 5.28
N SER A 56 -4.58 6.36 4.66
CA SER A 56 -3.86 7.46 4.01
C SER A 56 -4.67 8.05 2.85
N PHE A 57 -5.28 7.19 2.02
CA PHE A 57 -6.16 7.62 0.94
C PHE A 57 -7.40 8.36 1.46
N SER A 58 -8.06 7.85 2.51
CA SER A 58 -9.26 8.47 3.08
C SER A 58 -8.97 9.85 3.66
N VAL A 59 -7.85 10.01 4.37
CA VAL A 59 -7.40 11.30 4.91
C VAL A 59 -7.07 12.28 3.78
N TRP A 60 -6.35 11.83 2.75
CA TRP A 60 -6.03 12.65 1.59
C TRP A 60 -7.30 13.11 0.86
N PHE A 61 -8.23 12.20 0.60
CA PHE A 61 -9.47 12.49 -0.10
C PHE A 61 -10.35 13.49 0.65
N LEU A 62 -10.51 13.32 1.97
CA LEU A 62 -11.23 14.27 2.81
C LEU A 62 -10.61 15.66 2.78
N TRP A 63 -9.29 15.73 2.95
CA TRP A 63 -8.57 17.00 2.85
C TRP A 63 -8.77 17.66 1.49
N HIS A 64 -8.65 16.90 0.41
CA HIS A 64 -8.75 17.41 -0.96
C HIS A 64 -10.14 17.95 -1.33
N ILE A 65 -11.19 17.51 -0.65
CA ILE A 65 -12.57 18.01 -0.88
C ILE A 65 -12.90 19.21 0.01
N LEU A 66 -12.28 19.31 1.19
CA LEU A 66 -12.52 20.39 2.15
C LEU A 66 -11.67 21.64 1.86
N GLU A 67 -10.59 21.50 1.09
CA GLU A 67 -9.76 22.58 0.55
C GLU A 67 -10.22 22.97 -0.86
#